data_AF-A0A2M7GB93-F1
#
_entry.id   AF-A0A2M7GB93-F1
#
_cell.length_a   1.000
_cell.length_b   1.000
_cell.length_c   1.000
_cell.angle_alpha   90.00
_cell.angle_beta   90.00
_cell.angle_gamma   90.00
#
_symmetry.space_group_name_H-M   'P 1'
#
loop_
_entity.id
_entity.type
_entity.pdbx_description
1 polymer ?
#
loop_
_entity_poly.entity_id
_entity_poly.type
_entity_poly.pdbx_seq_one_letter_code
_entity_poly.pdbx_strand_id
1 'polypeptide(L)'
;MSEEILEINHYLNETLAGVPEDISSVVIDALAVLSDELAQSVGLNAHLSYAEKIDSIRYAYTSLVNYLVEHNLNHLNPSQRVFLNTGAIADLITFEDEQGRQFGLQLLDPELYRSLRAAILDFKSDTLPPWSHTIYRCEDQFNAIALGVLEPEGLDKKSLAKFRATRSLDTQIAMSREQTTILNNTYYAMVGQNKELFRKLENLVAEFKYSASQIAQIDELLNKAKHYSHVIAMREIPFEERDEISQIMRDPSYRRLGQDLEVYAEHVVRVMDQVRENSLEIDIQSKKLKEITGKLIKAGTQDIGSVRDRDDLIFDEETIRLIKNNIANTGNYAVAGARKSPFKIPESTSRILLDVHSKHCPEPLSDCYATLQNATAAFEKILSIHVNLFEKDEAGSPILPPVLIEPIRNYVEWTGERFVVGFVSGEVPRQGVQVSFSSLEMSILRACGMYAFRDKIFDYRGNRLEGNLMADYSARLESQTAVKWVGEEKKYKLVTVLQEVDSAGRNEAVNDYMEFVFHAANHFPAPLGISKRKLATMLKYIQIGDLNRTIALLLRYVADKEPEEAKDSLLWHAGHDRQRARRLIASACENYQEMLTETEAQYTQKILGSLL
;
A
#
# COMPACT_ATOMS: atom_id res chain seq x y z
N MET A 1 30.29 -22.27 -25.94
CA MET A 1 30.23 -22.31 -24.45
C MET A 1 30.16 -20.87 -24.02
N SER A 2 28.94 -20.36 -23.91
CA SER A 2 28.67 -18.92 -24.01
C SER A 2 27.31 -18.66 -23.39
N GLU A 3 27.25 -17.71 -22.46
CA GLU A 3 26.04 -17.06 -21.91
C GLU A 3 25.02 -17.94 -21.14
N GLU A 4 25.06 -19.27 -21.23
CA GLU A 4 24.06 -20.16 -20.60
C GLU A 4 24.22 -20.38 -19.08
N ILE A 5 25.28 -19.87 -18.44
CA ILE A 5 25.27 -19.68 -16.98
C ILE A 5 24.61 -18.33 -16.70
N LEU A 6 23.27 -18.33 -16.73
CA LEU A 6 22.48 -17.39 -15.95
C LEU A 6 23.02 -17.43 -14.52
N GLU A 7 23.32 -16.27 -13.92
CA GLU A 7 23.86 -16.19 -12.56
C GLU A 7 23.00 -17.02 -11.60
N ILE A 8 23.58 -18.09 -11.05
CA ILE A 8 22.88 -18.94 -10.09
C ILE A 8 22.44 -18.04 -8.93
N ASN A 9 21.14 -18.10 -8.62
CA ASN A 9 20.49 -17.32 -7.57
C ASN A 9 20.45 -15.79 -7.82
N HIS A 10 20.48 -15.32 -9.07
CA HIS A 10 20.49 -13.90 -9.45
C HIS A 10 19.62 -12.97 -8.57
N TYR A 11 18.31 -13.22 -8.45
CA TYR A 11 17.42 -12.36 -7.65
C TYR A 11 17.65 -12.44 -6.13
N LEU A 12 18.07 -13.61 -5.62
CA LEU A 12 18.46 -13.76 -4.21
C LEU A 12 19.75 -12.96 -3.93
N ASN A 13 20.74 -13.08 -4.82
CA ASN A 13 22.01 -12.37 -4.73
C ASN A 13 21.80 -10.84 -4.84
N GLU A 14 20.91 -10.39 -5.74
CA GLU A 14 20.51 -8.98 -5.82
C GLU A 14 19.82 -8.54 -4.52
N THR A 15 18.89 -9.33 -3.96
CA THR A 15 18.21 -8.98 -2.70
C THR A 15 19.19 -8.89 -1.52
N LEU A 16 20.16 -9.81 -1.43
CA LEU A 16 21.18 -9.85 -0.39
C LEU A 16 22.38 -8.92 -0.67
N ALA A 17 22.40 -8.18 -1.78
CA ALA A 17 23.52 -7.30 -2.13
C ALA A 17 23.75 -6.23 -1.05
N GLY A 18 24.95 -6.21 -0.48
CA GLY A 18 25.34 -5.31 0.61
C GLY A 18 24.86 -5.73 2.00
N VAL A 19 24.21 -6.89 2.15
CA VAL A 19 23.78 -7.43 3.45
C VAL A 19 24.93 -8.23 4.09
N PRO A 20 25.22 -8.04 5.39
CA PRO A 20 26.21 -8.82 6.14
C PRO A 20 26.01 -10.33 6.06
N GLU A 21 27.11 -11.09 6.20
CA GLU A 21 27.13 -12.55 6.07
C GLU A 21 26.33 -13.26 7.18
N ASP A 22 26.28 -12.69 8.39
CA ASP A 22 25.49 -13.21 9.52
C ASP A 22 23.98 -13.06 9.32
N ILE A 23 23.54 -12.04 8.59
CA ILE A 23 22.12 -11.85 8.23
C ILE A 23 21.79 -12.65 6.96
N SER A 24 22.70 -12.70 5.99
CA SER A 24 22.54 -13.46 4.75
C SER A 24 22.46 -14.97 5.01
N SER A 25 23.31 -15.51 5.90
CA SER A 25 23.25 -16.92 6.32
C SER A 25 21.92 -17.26 7.00
N VAL A 26 21.42 -16.43 7.93
CA VAL A 26 20.08 -16.60 8.54
C VAL A 26 18.96 -16.70 7.51
N VAL A 27 19.05 -15.96 6.39
CA VAL A 27 18.08 -16.03 5.29
C VAL A 27 18.27 -17.32 4.48
N ILE A 28 19.50 -17.65 4.08
CA ILE A 28 19.83 -18.84 3.29
C ILE A 28 19.43 -20.13 4.04
N ASP A 29 19.77 -20.23 5.33
CA ASP A 29 19.44 -21.38 6.19
C ASP A 29 17.92 -21.57 6.33
N ALA A 30 17.18 -20.48 6.55
CA ALA A 30 15.72 -20.53 6.67
C ALA A 30 15.03 -20.98 5.37
N LEU A 31 15.64 -20.69 4.21
CA LEU A 31 15.16 -21.14 2.90
C LEU A 31 15.56 -22.59 2.62
N ALA A 32 16.79 -23.01 2.97
CA ALA A 32 17.21 -24.42 2.86
C ALA A 32 16.29 -25.35 3.68
N VAL A 33 15.90 -24.93 4.89
CA VAL A 33 15.00 -25.67 5.80
C VAL A 33 13.59 -25.94 5.22
N LEU A 34 13.16 -25.25 4.15
CA LEU A 34 11.88 -25.54 3.47
C LEU A 34 11.83 -26.97 2.88
N SER A 35 12.95 -27.51 2.41
CA SER A 35 13.05 -28.89 1.91
C SER A 35 13.89 -29.73 2.88
N ASP A 36 13.37 -30.90 3.27
CA ASP A 36 14.10 -31.82 4.16
C ASP A 36 15.38 -32.37 3.51
N GLU A 37 15.40 -32.46 2.18
CA GLU A 37 16.55 -32.90 1.39
C GLU A 37 17.66 -31.82 1.36
N LEU A 38 17.27 -30.54 1.16
CA LEU A 38 18.19 -29.40 1.22
C LEU A 38 18.73 -29.15 2.62
N ALA A 39 17.87 -29.26 3.63
CA ALA A 39 18.28 -29.14 5.02
C ALA A 39 19.36 -30.18 5.37
N GLN A 40 19.21 -31.43 4.90
CA GLN A 40 20.22 -32.47 5.08
C GLN A 40 21.52 -32.19 4.32
N SER A 41 21.44 -31.70 3.07
CA SER A 41 22.64 -31.43 2.25
C SER A 41 23.48 -30.25 2.77
N VAL A 42 22.86 -29.31 3.48
CA VAL A 42 23.52 -28.13 4.10
C VAL A 42 23.80 -28.35 5.60
N GLY A 43 23.61 -29.56 6.13
CA GLY A 43 23.93 -29.91 7.52
C GLY A 43 23.00 -29.31 8.60
N LEU A 44 21.81 -28.86 8.20
CA LEU A 44 20.79 -28.26 9.06
C LEU A 44 19.81 -29.33 9.60
N ASN A 45 19.09 -29.00 10.67
CA ASN A 45 18.10 -29.89 11.28
C ASN A 45 16.86 -30.05 10.37
N ALA A 46 16.85 -31.08 9.54
CA ALA A 46 15.74 -31.42 8.65
C ALA A 46 14.46 -31.93 9.35
N HIS A 47 14.51 -32.23 10.65
CA HIS A 47 13.38 -32.75 11.41
C HIS A 47 12.52 -31.68 12.12
N LEU A 48 12.66 -30.41 11.74
CA LEU A 48 11.83 -29.33 12.26
C LEU A 48 10.37 -29.51 11.85
N SER A 49 9.44 -29.30 12.78
CA SER A 49 8.02 -29.27 12.48
C SER A 49 7.68 -28.11 11.55
N TYR A 50 6.61 -28.24 10.77
CA TYR A 50 6.23 -27.22 9.79
C TYR A 50 6.05 -25.82 10.41
N ALA A 51 5.53 -25.75 11.63
CA ALA A 51 5.38 -24.50 12.36
C ALA A 51 6.74 -23.85 12.69
N GLU A 52 7.76 -24.63 13.06
CA GLU A 52 9.11 -24.14 13.32
C GLU A 52 9.76 -23.63 12.03
N LYS A 53 9.57 -24.31 10.88
CA LYS A 53 10.05 -23.84 9.58
C LYS A 53 9.48 -22.46 9.21
N ILE A 54 8.16 -22.29 9.33
CA ILE A 54 7.47 -21.02 9.07
C ILE A 54 7.90 -19.92 10.05
N ASP A 55 8.20 -20.28 11.30
CA ASP A 55 8.70 -19.35 12.31
C ASP A 55 10.16 -18.92 12.01
N SER A 56 11.03 -19.81 11.52
CA SER A 56 12.38 -19.47 11.00
C SER A 56 12.31 -18.54 9.79
N ILE A 57 11.42 -18.79 8.84
CA ILE A 57 11.20 -17.93 7.66
C ILE A 57 10.72 -16.53 8.07
N ARG A 58 9.84 -16.43 9.09
CA ARG A 58 9.41 -15.15 9.64
C ARG A 58 10.55 -14.42 10.36
N TYR A 59 11.43 -15.15 11.05
CA TYR A 59 12.63 -14.59 11.66
C TYR A 59 13.58 -14.01 10.59
N ALA A 60 13.92 -14.80 9.57
CA ALA A 60 14.76 -14.39 8.44
C ALA A 60 14.22 -13.11 7.75
N TYR A 61 12.93 -13.07 7.42
CA TYR A 61 12.29 -11.85 6.89
C TYR A 61 12.48 -10.65 7.81
N THR A 62 12.26 -10.83 9.12
CA THR A 62 12.29 -9.74 10.09
C THR A 62 13.71 -9.22 10.31
N SER A 63 14.72 -10.10 10.32
CA SER A 63 16.13 -9.72 10.37
C SER A 63 16.55 -8.93 9.13
N LEU A 64 16.22 -9.42 7.93
CA LEU A 64 16.56 -8.75 6.67
C LEU A 64 15.87 -7.38 6.54
N VAL A 65 14.57 -7.27 6.83
CA VAL A 65 13.86 -5.97 6.77
C VAL A 65 14.38 -4.98 7.81
N ASN A 66 14.69 -5.42 9.04
CA ASN A 66 15.28 -4.53 10.05
C ASN A 66 16.62 -3.97 9.57
N TYR A 67 17.47 -4.79 8.94
CA TYR A 67 18.73 -4.36 8.36
C TYR A 67 18.54 -3.35 7.21
N LEU A 68 17.67 -3.68 6.25
CA LEU A 68 17.39 -2.80 5.11
C LEU A 68 16.85 -1.43 5.53
N VAL A 69 15.95 -1.39 6.53
CA VAL A 69 15.39 -0.16 7.09
C VAL A 69 16.43 0.68 7.84
N GLU A 70 17.40 0.05 8.49
CA GLU A 70 18.42 0.72 9.31
C GLU A 70 19.61 1.24 8.51
N HIS A 71 19.96 0.58 7.39
CA HIS A 71 21.18 0.88 6.63
C HIS A 71 20.95 1.25 5.16
N ASN A 72 19.93 0.69 4.49
CA ASN A 72 19.79 0.78 3.03
C ASN A 72 18.53 1.51 2.55
N LEU A 73 17.71 2.10 3.43
CA LEU A 73 16.37 2.59 3.07
C LEU A 73 16.36 3.69 1.98
N ASN A 74 17.41 4.52 1.89
CA ASN A 74 17.57 5.52 0.82
C ASN A 74 18.06 4.92 -0.52
N HIS A 75 18.56 3.69 -0.50
CA HIS A 75 19.36 3.09 -1.58
C HIS A 75 18.95 1.64 -1.88
N LEU A 76 17.68 1.29 -1.64
CA LEU A 76 17.13 -0.03 -1.94
C LEU A 76 17.23 -0.32 -3.44
N ASN A 77 17.89 -1.42 -3.78
CA ASN A 77 17.97 -1.91 -5.16
C ASN A 77 16.63 -2.53 -5.64
N PRO A 78 16.46 -2.80 -6.95
CA PRO A 78 15.20 -3.30 -7.51
C PRO A 78 14.63 -4.54 -6.79
N SER A 79 15.44 -5.57 -6.52
CA SER A 79 14.95 -6.79 -5.87
C SER A 79 14.70 -6.59 -4.36
N GLN A 80 15.46 -5.71 -3.68
CA GLN A 80 15.16 -5.29 -2.30
C GLN A 80 13.81 -4.56 -2.19
N ARG A 81 13.47 -3.68 -3.15
CA ARG A 81 12.15 -3.02 -3.22
C ARG A 81 11.02 -4.02 -3.46
N VAL A 82 11.21 -4.99 -4.36
CA VAL A 82 10.22 -6.07 -4.57
C VAL A 82 10.04 -6.90 -3.29
N PHE A 83 11.13 -7.32 -2.66
CA PHE A 83 11.10 -8.09 -1.41
C PHE A 83 10.38 -7.33 -0.29
N LEU A 84 10.70 -6.06 -0.07
CA LEU A 84 10.13 -5.26 1.00
C LEU A 84 8.61 -5.06 0.86
N ASN A 85 8.12 -4.83 -0.36
CA ASN A 85 6.70 -4.56 -0.61
C ASN A 85 5.83 -5.83 -0.75
N THR A 86 6.43 -7.00 -1.02
CA THR A 86 5.66 -8.22 -1.38
C THR A 86 6.02 -9.47 -0.58
N GLY A 87 7.23 -9.52 -0.02
CA GLY A 87 7.85 -10.72 0.55
C GLY A 87 8.53 -11.64 -0.48
N ALA A 88 8.53 -11.30 -1.77
CA ALA A 88 9.15 -12.10 -2.82
C ALA A 88 10.68 -11.91 -2.84
N ILE A 89 11.44 -12.93 -2.44
CA ILE A 89 12.91 -12.86 -2.37
C ILE A 89 13.61 -13.37 -3.64
N ALA A 90 13.08 -14.40 -4.28
CA ALA A 90 13.54 -14.96 -5.55
C ALA A 90 12.44 -15.82 -6.19
N ASP A 91 12.66 -16.24 -7.45
CA ASP A 91 11.86 -17.26 -8.14
C ASP A 91 12.38 -18.67 -7.84
N LEU A 92 13.65 -18.95 -8.16
CA LEU A 92 14.32 -20.23 -7.94
C LEU A 92 15.67 -20.03 -7.26
N ILE A 93 15.97 -20.90 -6.31
CA ILE A 93 17.24 -20.95 -5.60
C ILE A 93 17.87 -22.33 -5.81
N THR A 94 19.12 -22.35 -6.21
CA THR A 94 19.96 -23.55 -6.28
C THR A 94 20.96 -23.52 -5.14
N PHE A 95 20.99 -24.58 -4.34
CA PHE A 95 22.01 -24.84 -3.35
C PHE A 95 23.03 -25.83 -3.92
N GLU A 96 24.29 -25.74 -3.51
CA GLU A 96 25.33 -26.69 -3.86
C GLU A 96 25.82 -27.38 -2.57
N ASP A 97 25.90 -28.71 -2.57
CA ASP A 97 26.41 -29.48 -1.43
C ASP A 97 27.96 -29.56 -1.42
N GLU A 98 28.53 -30.10 -0.34
CA GLU A 98 29.99 -30.31 -0.21
C GLU A 98 30.58 -31.22 -1.31
N GLN A 99 29.76 -31.89 -2.12
CA GLN A 99 30.14 -32.78 -3.22
C GLN A 99 29.94 -32.14 -4.61
N GLY A 100 29.54 -30.87 -4.68
CA GLY A 100 29.27 -30.15 -5.93
C GLY A 100 27.94 -30.51 -6.60
N ARG A 101 26.99 -31.12 -5.87
CA ARG A 101 25.66 -31.43 -6.38
C ARG A 101 24.73 -30.25 -6.18
N GLN A 102 24.03 -29.89 -7.26
CA GLN A 102 23.08 -28.80 -7.26
C GLN A 102 21.66 -29.28 -6.97
N PHE A 103 21.00 -28.61 -6.04
CA PHE A 103 19.63 -28.89 -5.61
C PHE A 103 18.77 -27.63 -5.71
N GLY A 104 17.70 -27.69 -6.49
CA GLY A 104 16.80 -26.55 -6.74
C GLY A 104 15.61 -26.48 -5.79
N LEU A 105 15.31 -25.27 -5.30
CA LEU A 105 14.09 -24.89 -4.60
C LEU A 105 13.37 -23.80 -5.41
N GLN A 106 12.24 -24.14 -5.99
CA GLN A 106 11.33 -23.13 -6.55
C GLN A 106 10.60 -22.44 -5.40
N LEU A 107 10.92 -21.17 -5.15
CA LEU A 107 10.21 -20.33 -4.20
C LEU A 107 8.94 -19.75 -4.80
N LEU A 108 8.96 -19.38 -6.08
CA LEU A 108 7.83 -18.85 -6.85
C LEU A 108 7.94 -19.29 -8.31
N ASP A 109 6.81 -19.36 -9.01
CA ASP A 109 6.83 -19.40 -10.47
C ASP A 109 7.62 -18.20 -11.07
N PRO A 110 8.59 -18.44 -11.99
CA PRO A 110 9.40 -17.38 -12.59
C PRO A 110 8.61 -16.35 -13.41
N GLU A 111 7.52 -16.73 -14.07
CA GLU A 111 6.68 -15.78 -14.81
C GLU A 111 5.87 -14.91 -13.84
N LEU A 112 5.37 -15.50 -12.75
CA LEU A 112 4.74 -14.77 -11.65
C LEU A 112 5.72 -13.79 -10.99
N TYR A 113 6.95 -14.20 -10.68
CA TYR A 113 7.96 -13.32 -10.06
C TYR A 113 8.29 -12.12 -10.96
N ARG A 114 8.52 -12.35 -12.27
CA ARG A 114 8.76 -11.27 -13.24
C ARG A 114 7.57 -10.32 -13.34
N SER A 115 6.35 -10.85 -13.38
CA SER A 115 5.12 -10.05 -13.47
C SER A 115 4.89 -9.21 -12.21
N LEU A 116 5.17 -9.77 -11.02
CA LEU A 116 5.14 -9.07 -9.74
C LEU A 116 6.22 -7.98 -9.67
N ARG A 117 7.44 -8.28 -10.13
CA ARG A 117 8.55 -7.31 -10.22
C ARG A 117 8.20 -6.12 -11.11
N ALA A 118 7.62 -6.37 -12.28
CA ALA A 118 7.13 -5.31 -13.17
C ALA A 118 5.99 -4.50 -12.51
N ALA A 119 5.03 -5.15 -11.86
CA ALA A 119 3.91 -4.49 -11.18
C ALA A 119 4.33 -3.57 -10.01
N ILE A 120 5.52 -3.78 -9.43
CA ILE A 120 6.09 -2.94 -8.37
C ILE A 120 7.04 -1.85 -8.92
N LEU A 121 7.93 -2.20 -9.86
CA LEU A 121 9.00 -1.32 -10.33
C LEU A 121 8.60 -0.42 -11.50
N ASP A 122 7.81 -0.94 -12.45
CA ASP A 122 7.40 -0.19 -13.66
C ASP A 122 6.10 0.61 -13.43
N PHE A 123 5.61 0.61 -12.19
CA PHE A 123 4.38 1.30 -11.80
C PHE A 123 4.51 2.83 -11.91
N LYS A 124 3.47 3.47 -12.45
CA LYS A 124 3.40 4.93 -12.58
C LYS A 124 2.26 5.46 -11.72
N SER A 125 2.63 6.16 -10.64
CA SER A 125 1.71 6.73 -9.65
C SER A 125 0.62 7.64 -10.26
N ASP A 126 0.94 8.37 -11.34
CA ASP A 126 0.03 9.25 -12.10
C ASP A 126 -1.14 8.53 -12.80
N THR A 127 -1.13 7.19 -12.87
CA THR A 127 -2.17 6.41 -13.57
C THR A 127 -3.38 6.04 -12.69
N LEU A 128 -3.28 6.26 -11.38
CA LEU A 128 -4.34 5.94 -10.42
C LEU A 128 -5.14 7.19 -10.04
N PRO A 129 -6.42 7.05 -9.63
CA PRO A 129 -7.22 8.17 -9.16
C PRO A 129 -6.62 8.80 -7.88
N PRO A 130 -6.80 10.12 -7.64
CA PRO A 130 -6.17 10.82 -6.51
C PRO A 130 -6.52 10.25 -5.13
N TRP A 131 -7.75 9.79 -4.91
CA TRP A 131 -8.14 9.17 -3.64
C TRP A 131 -7.35 7.88 -3.31
N SER A 132 -6.73 7.25 -4.32
CA SER A 132 -5.87 6.07 -4.10
C SER A 132 -4.65 6.39 -3.24
N HIS A 133 -4.26 7.67 -3.06
CA HIS A 133 -3.07 8.07 -2.31
C HIS A 133 -3.07 7.63 -0.82
N THR A 134 -4.21 7.21 -0.27
CA THR A 134 -4.31 6.63 1.08
C THR A 134 -3.99 5.12 1.13
N ILE A 135 -3.73 4.48 -0.02
CA ILE A 135 -3.25 3.10 -0.11
C ILE A 135 -1.72 3.10 -0.21
N TYR A 136 -1.05 2.45 0.74
CA TYR A 136 0.39 2.51 0.95
C TYR A 136 1.03 1.12 0.82
N ARG A 137 2.01 0.97 -0.08
CA ARG A 137 2.99 -0.13 -0.05
C ARG A 137 3.94 0.07 1.15
N CYS A 138 4.72 -0.94 1.56
CA CYS A 138 5.66 -0.82 2.68
C CYS A 138 6.58 0.41 2.59
N GLU A 139 7.17 0.70 1.42
CA GLU A 139 7.97 1.92 1.22
C GLU A 139 7.14 3.20 1.39
N ASP A 140 5.93 3.25 0.81
CA ASP A 140 5.04 4.41 0.92
C ASP A 140 4.62 4.66 2.39
N GLN A 141 4.44 3.59 3.19
CA GLN A 141 4.17 3.71 4.64
C GLN A 141 5.34 4.38 5.37
N PHE A 142 6.58 4.03 5.03
CA PHE A 142 7.77 4.56 5.68
C PHE A 142 7.94 6.05 5.34
N ASN A 143 7.68 6.42 4.08
CA ASN A 143 7.64 7.81 3.64
C ASN A 143 6.54 8.60 4.35
N ALA A 144 5.33 8.04 4.48
CA ALA A 144 4.22 8.66 5.21
C ALA A 144 4.50 8.85 6.71
N ILE A 145 5.19 7.90 7.35
CA ILE A 145 5.66 8.02 8.75
C ILE A 145 6.74 9.11 8.89
N ALA A 146 7.70 9.16 7.96
CA ALA A 146 8.74 10.18 7.95
C ALA A 146 8.17 11.59 7.80
N LEU A 147 7.16 11.75 6.94
CA LEU A 147 6.45 13.00 6.67
C LEU A 147 5.39 13.38 7.72
N GLY A 148 5.08 12.51 8.69
CA GLY A 148 4.05 12.74 9.70
C GLY A 148 2.61 12.55 9.23
N VAL A 149 2.42 12.04 8.01
CA VAL A 149 1.10 11.77 7.39
C VAL A 149 0.46 10.49 7.94
N LEU A 150 1.27 9.49 8.31
CA LEU A 150 0.83 8.24 8.91
C LEU A 150 1.36 8.11 10.34
N GLU A 151 0.46 7.88 11.30
CA GLU A 151 0.86 7.64 12.69
C GLU A 151 1.42 6.21 12.89
N PRO A 152 2.64 6.04 13.43
CA PRO A 152 3.23 4.72 13.68
C PRO A 152 2.40 3.87 14.66
N GLU A 153 2.25 2.58 14.36
CA GLU A 153 1.49 1.65 15.21
C GLU A 153 2.20 1.35 16.55
N GLY A 154 1.42 1.21 17.62
CA GLY A 154 1.86 0.79 18.96
C GLY A 154 2.71 1.80 19.75
N LEU A 155 2.62 3.10 19.44
CA LEU A 155 3.14 4.15 20.32
C LEU A 155 2.30 4.26 21.60
N ASP A 156 2.96 4.43 22.75
CA ASP A 156 2.26 4.74 24.01
C ASP A 156 1.66 6.16 23.96
N LYS A 157 0.67 6.45 24.82
CA LYS A 157 0.00 7.77 24.82
C LYS A 157 0.97 8.95 24.92
N LYS A 158 2.11 8.81 25.60
CA LYS A 158 3.12 9.87 25.74
C LYS A 158 3.96 10.02 24.47
N SER A 159 4.42 8.93 23.86
CA SER A 159 5.19 8.99 22.61
C SER A 159 4.31 9.37 21.43
N LEU A 160 3.04 8.96 21.42
CA LEU A 160 2.04 9.42 20.45
C LEU A 160 1.77 10.92 20.62
N ALA A 161 1.59 11.41 21.85
CA ALA A 161 1.47 12.85 22.09
C ALA A 161 2.75 13.64 21.71
N LYS A 162 3.94 13.05 21.93
CA LYS A 162 5.22 13.64 21.45
C LYS A 162 5.23 13.69 19.92
N PHE A 163 4.99 12.57 19.24
CA PHE A 163 4.89 12.47 17.78
C PHE A 163 3.88 13.48 17.25
N ARG A 164 2.71 13.62 17.91
CA ARG A 164 1.71 14.60 17.54
C ARG A 164 2.17 16.05 17.69
N ALA A 165 2.84 16.38 18.79
CA ALA A 165 3.39 17.72 19.00
C ALA A 165 4.61 18.06 18.11
N THR A 166 5.35 17.06 17.61
CA THR A 166 6.56 17.28 16.78
C THR A 166 6.39 17.01 15.30
N ARG A 167 5.39 16.20 14.89
CA ARG A 167 5.23 15.69 13.51
C ARG A 167 3.77 15.53 13.03
N SER A 168 2.77 15.27 13.89
CA SER A 168 1.37 15.11 13.41
C SER A 168 0.71 16.45 13.06
N LEU A 169 -0.22 16.35 12.13
CA LEU A 169 -0.83 17.43 11.37
C LEU A 169 -1.91 18.21 12.15
N ASP A 170 -2.54 17.59 13.14
CA ASP A 170 -3.81 18.08 13.72
C ASP A 170 -3.72 19.32 14.63
N THR A 171 -2.53 19.80 15.01
CA THR A 171 -2.40 20.79 16.11
C THR A 171 -1.74 22.13 15.79
N GLN A 172 -1.33 22.41 14.54
CA GLN A 172 -0.65 23.69 14.24
C GLN A 172 -1.10 24.38 12.93
N ILE A 173 -1.98 25.37 13.11
CA ILE A 173 -2.33 26.49 12.21
C ILE A 173 -3.30 26.15 11.05
N ALA A 174 -4.52 26.66 11.17
CA ALA A 174 -5.46 26.77 10.05
C ALA A 174 -4.97 27.83 9.04
N MET A 175 -4.26 27.40 7.99
CA MET A 175 -3.96 28.24 6.82
C MET A 175 -5.20 28.41 5.93
N SER A 176 -5.34 29.55 5.25
CA SER A 176 -6.45 29.76 4.33
C SER A 176 -6.23 29.02 3.00
N ARG A 177 -7.31 28.54 2.35
CA ARG A 177 -7.22 27.81 1.07
C ARG A 177 -6.39 28.54 0.01
N GLU A 178 -6.55 29.86 -0.11
CA GLU A 178 -5.80 30.71 -1.04
C GLU A 178 -4.29 30.69 -0.78
N GLN A 179 -3.86 30.77 0.49
CA GLN A 179 -2.45 30.65 0.86
C GLN A 179 -1.89 29.28 0.51
N THR A 180 -2.67 28.22 0.71
CA THR A 180 -2.26 26.85 0.39
C THR A 180 -2.13 26.64 -1.12
N THR A 181 -3.06 27.16 -1.95
CA THR A 181 -2.93 27.15 -3.40
C THR A 181 -1.67 27.90 -3.89
N ILE A 182 -1.37 29.07 -3.29
CA ILE A 182 -0.16 29.83 -3.61
C ILE A 182 1.10 29.03 -3.25
N LEU A 183 1.14 28.36 -2.08
CA LEU A 183 2.28 27.51 -1.72
C LEU A 183 2.39 26.27 -2.63
N ASN A 184 1.29 25.60 -3.00
CA ASN A 184 1.32 24.45 -3.92
C ASN A 184 1.90 24.86 -5.28
N ASN A 185 1.41 25.95 -5.87
CA ASN A 185 1.93 26.47 -7.13
C ASN A 185 3.43 26.84 -7.03
N THR A 186 3.84 27.41 -5.90
CA THR A 186 5.26 27.73 -5.62
C THR A 186 6.11 26.46 -5.48
N TYR A 187 5.59 25.43 -4.80
CA TYR A 187 6.24 24.14 -4.64
C TYR A 187 6.49 23.46 -5.99
N TYR A 188 5.46 23.28 -6.82
CA TYR A 188 5.62 22.64 -8.13
C TYR A 188 6.55 23.43 -9.07
N ALA A 189 6.49 24.77 -9.05
CA ALA A 189 7.41 25.60 -9.80
C ALA A 189 8.88 25.40 -9.34
N MET A 190 9.12 25.34 -8.04
CA MET A 190 10.45 25.11 -7.47
C MET A 190 10.96 23.67 -7.70
N VAL A 191 10.10 22.66 -7.65
CA VAL A 191 10.45 21.28 -8.02
C VAL A 191 10.87 21.21 -9.49
N GLY A 192 10.14 21.88 -10.39
CA GLY A 192 10.52 21.98 -11.81
C GLY A 192 11.88 22.67 -12.02
N GLN A 193 12.11 23.78 -11.33
CA GLN A 193 13.41 24.47 -11.35
C GLN A 193 14.55 23.60 -10.82
N ASN A 194 14.33 22.87 -9.72
CA ASN A 194 15.35 22.01 -9.12
C ASN A 194 15.71 20.83 -10.06
N LYS A 195 14.72 20.22 -10.72
CA LYS A 195 14.97 19.18 -11.75
C LYS A 195 15.85 19.67 -12.90
N GLU A 196 15.63 20.90 -13.38
CA GLU A 196 16.49 21.49 -14.42
C GLU A 196 17.88 21.90 -13.91
N LEU A 197 18.03 22.29 -12.64
CA LEU A 197 19.34 22.51 -12.01
C LEU A 197 20.14 21.20 -11.90
N PHE A 198 19.50 20.11 -11.47
CA PHE A 198 20.14 18.79 -11.46
C PHE A 198 20.56 18.34 -12.86
N ARG A 199 19.70 18.48 -13.87
CA ARG A 199 20.06 18.15 -15.27
C ARG A 199 21.22 18.99 -15.81
N LYS A 200 21.32 20.28 -15.44
CA LYS A 200 22.49 21.11 -15.75
C LYS A 200 23.75 20.60 -15.04
N LEU A 201 23.63 20.23 -13.76
CA LEU A 201 24.76 19.70 -12.98
C LEU A 201 25.28 18.38 -13.58
N GLU A 202 24.39 17.47 -13.99
CA GLU A 202 24.75 16.22 -14.67
C GLU A 202 25.52 16.48 -15.97
N ASN A 203 25.06 17.41 -16.81
CA ASN A 203 25.75 17.81 -18.03
C ASN A 203 27.14 18.40 -17.75
N LEU A 204 27.27 19.29 -16.75
CA LEU A 204 28.55 19.88 -16.34
C LEU A 204 29.51 18.82 -15.76
N VAL A 205 29.00 17.85 -15.01
CA VAL A 205 29.81 16.72 -14.50
C VAL A 205 30.25 15.80 -15.65
N ALA A 206 29.44 15.62 -16.69
CA ALA A 206 29.83 14.90 -17.90
C ALA A 206 30.91 15.66 -18.70
N GLU A 207 30.78 16.99 -18.84
CA GLU A 207 31.76 17.87 -19.48
C GLU A 207 33.10 17.92 -18.71
N PHE A 208 33.04 17.92 -17.37
CA PHE A 208 34.23 17.77 -16.52
C PHE A 208 34.89 16.39 -16.68
N LYS A 209 34.12 15.29 -16.69
CA LYS A 209 34.65 13.94 -16.95
C LYS A 209 35.32 13.84 -18.32
N TYR A 210 34.72 14.45 -19.34
CA TYR A 210 35.31 14.53 -20.68
C TYR A 210 36.64 15.30 -20.66
N SER A 211 36.67 16.48 -20.02
CA SER A 211 37.90 17.27 -19.84
C SER A 211 38.99 16.47 -19.10
N ALA A 212 38.63 15.81 -17.99
CA ALA A 212 39.55 14.98 -17.21
C ALA A 212 40.14 13.82 -18.02
N SER A 213 39.41 13.27 -19.00
CA SER A 213 39.93 12.24 -19.91
C SER A 213 41.04 12.74 -20.85
N GLN A 214 41.12 14.05 -21.10
CA GLN A 214 42.17 14.67 -21.91
C GLN A 214 43.48 14.93 -21.13
N ILE A 215 43.51 14.75 -19.80
CA ILE A 215 44.70 14.98 -18.98
C ILE A 215 45.91 14.18 -19.49
N ALA A 216 45.70 12.95 -19.97
CA ALA A 216 46.78 12.13 -20.54
C ALA A 216 47.41 12.74 -21.81
N GLN A 217 46.59 13.37 -22.67
CA GLN A 217 47.06 14.07 -23.88
C GLN A 217 47.81 15.35 -23.50
N ILE A 218 47.40 16.02 -22.43
CA ILE A 218 48.06 17.20 -21.89
C ILE A 218 49.40 16.87 -21.23
N ASP A 219 49.53 15.76 -20.52
CA ASP A 219 50.82 15.31 -19.98
C ASP A 219 51.78 14.91 -21.13
N GLU A 220 51.27 14.29 -22.20
CA GLU A 220 52.06 14.04 -23.42
C GLU A 220 52.56 15.36 -24.05
N LEU A 221 51.70 16.38 -24.16
CA LEU A 221 52.07 17.72 -24.65
C LEU A 221 53.09 18.40 -23.72
N LEU A 222 52.93 18.32 -22.41
CA LEU A 222 53.91 18.83 -21.43
C LEU A 222 55.26 18.14 -21.53
N ASN A 223 55.27 16.83 -21.77
CA ASN A 223 56.51 16.07 -21.94
C ASN A 223 57.20 16.41 -23.29
N LYS A 224 56.43 16.61 -24.37
CA LYS A 224 56.93 17.18 -25.63
C LYS A 224 57.51 18.60 -25.44
N ALA A 225 56.85 19.46 -24.66
CA ALA A 225 57.32 20.81 -24.36
C ALA A 225 58.62 20.82 -23.54
N LYS A 226 58.74 19.95 -22.53
CA LYS A 226 59.98 19.74 -21.76
C LYS A 226 61.13 19.32 -22.67
N HIS A 227 60.88 18.36 -23.57
CA HIS A 227 61.87 17.89 -24.53
C HIS A 227 62.32 19.00 -25.49
N TYR A 228 61.39 19.76 -26.07
CA TYR A 228 61.70 20.92 -26.92
C TYR A 228 62.51 22.02 -26.19
N SER A 229 62.16 22.32 -24.94
CA SER A 229 62.89 23.29 -24.11
C SER A 229 64.31 22.81 -23.78
N HIS A 230 64.48 21.50 -23.53
CA HIS A 230 65.79 20.88 -23.31
C HIS A 230 66.67 20.96 -24.57
N VAL A 231 66.10 20.64 -25.73
CA VAL A 231 66.74 20.74 -27.05
C VAL A 231 67.22 22.18 -27.33
N ILE A 232 66.39 23.20 -27.09
CA ILE A 232 66.78 24.61 -27.29
C ILE A 232 67.88 25.05 -26.31
N ALA A 233 67.92 24.48 -25.11
CA ALA A 233 68.93 24.81 -24.10
C ALA A 233 70.32 24.20 -24.39
N MET A 234 70.42 23.21 -25.29
CA MET A 234 71.70 22.63 -25.69
C MET A 234 72.51 23.61 -26.57
N ARG A 235 73.75 23.91 -26.14
CA ARG A 235 74.64 24.83 -26.86
C ARG A 235 75.42 24.18 -28.01
N GLU A 236 75.59 22.87 -27.98
CA GLU A 236 76.20 22.07 -29.06
C GLU A 236 75.27 20.91 -29.38
N ILE A 237 74.77 20.88 -30.63
CA ILE A 237 73.82 19.86 -31.08
C ILE A 237 74.58 18.69 -31.73
N PRO A 238 74.48 17.46 -31.19
CA PRO A 238 75.03 16.25 -31.79
C PRO A 238 74.60 16.09 -33.25
N PHE A 239 75.48 15.61 -34.12
CA PHE A 239 75.20 15.58 -35.56
C PHE A 239 73.99 14.70 -35.91
N GLU A 240 73.77 13.64 -35.14
CA GLU A 240 72.70 12.65 -35.29
C GLU A 240 71.31 13.20 -34.95
N GLU A 241 71.21 14.21 -34.07
CA GLU A 241 69.94 14.79 -33.59
C GLU A 241 69.47 15.99 -34.44
N ARG A 242 70.29 16.47 -35.39
CA ARG A 242 70.03 17.72 -36.14
C ARG A 242 68.77 17.69 -37.00
N ASP A 243 68.45 16.55 -37.58
CA ASP A 243 67.26 16.41 -38.43
C ASP A 243 65.98 16.38 -37.60
N GLU A 244 65.98 15.70 -36.45
CA GLU A 244 64.86 15.67 -35.49
C GLU A 244 64.59 17.08 -34.93
N ILE A 245 65.63 17.77 -34.48
CA ILE A 245 65.54 19.15 -33.99
C ILE A 245 65.05 20.11 -35.08
N SER A 246 65.47 19.89 -36.34
CA SER A 246 65.00 20.66 -37.49
C SER A 246 63.52 20.40 -37.83
N GLN A 247 63.00 19.20 -37.55
CA GLN A 247 61.57 18.90 -37.68
C GLN A 247 60.77 19.57 -36.56
N ILE A 248 61.20 19.45 -35.30
CA ILE A 248 60.51 20.06 -34.14
C ILE A 248 60.47 21.59 -34.28
N MET A 249 61.55 22.24 -34.71
CA MET A 249 61.61 23.69 -34.97
C MET A 249 60.69 24.18 -36.12
N ARG A 250 60.25 23.27 -37.00
CA ARG A 250 59.32 23.55 -38.10
C ARG A 250 57.86 23.23 -37.76
N ASP A 251 57.61 22.43 -36.73
CA ASP A 251 56.27 22.05 -36.31
C ASP A 251 55.56 23.24 -35.61
N PRO A 252 54.45 23.76 -36.16
CA PRO A 252 53.75 24.91 -35.59
C PRO A 252 53.02 24.60 -34.27
N SER A 253 52.81 23.33 -33.91
CA SER A 253 52.12 22.95 -32.66
C SER A 253 52.90 23.40 -31.42
N TYR A 254 54.23 23.27 -31.42
CA TYR A 254 55.11 23.68 -30.32
C TYR A 254 55.06 25.19 -30.02
N ARG A 255 54.58 26.02 -30.94
CA ARG A 255 54.41 27.47 -30.72
C ARG A 255 53.09 27.85 -30.04
N ARG A 256 52.11 26.95 -30.03
CA ARG A 256 50.77 27.17 -29.44
C ARG A 256 50.53 26.41 -28.15
N LEU A 257 51.40 25.45 -27.84
CA LEU A 257 51.31 24.56 -26.67
C LEU A 257 51.02 25.28 -25.34
N GLY A 258 51.59 26.48 -25.11
CA GLY A 258 51.26 27.30 -23.94
C GLY A 258 49.82 27.86 -23.94
N GLN A 259 49.31 28.26 -25.11
CA GLN A 259 47.93 28.73 -25.30
C GLN A 259 46.93 27.57 -25.19
N ASP A 260 47.28 26.39 -25.70
CA ASP A 260 46.41 25.20 -25.63
C ASP A 260 46.26 24.72 -24.17
N LEU A 261 47.33 24.79 -23.37
CA LEU A 261 47.30 24.55 -21.92
C LEU A 261 46.46 25.60 -21.16
N GLU A 262 46.59 26.88 -21.54
CA GLU A 262 45.84 28.00 -20.96
C GLU A 262 44.33 27.84 -21.24
N VAL A 263 43.94 27.57 -22.49
CA VAL A 263 42.54 27.33 -22.89
C VAL A 263 41.93 26.14 -22.15
N TYR A 264 42.67 25.03 -21.99
CA TYR A 264 42.20 23.89 -21.20
C TYR A 264 42.02 24.25 -19.72
N ALA A 265 42.99 24.93 -19.12
CA ALA A 265 42.92 25.35 -17.71
C ALA A 265 41.73 26.30 -17.47
N GLU A 266 41.53 27.30 -18.33
CA GLU A 266 40.37 28.19 -18.29
C GLU A 266 39.03 27.44 -18.43
N HIS A 267 38.97 26.44 -19.33
CA HIS A 267 37.78 25.63 -19.52
C HIS A 267 37.44 24.81 -18.26
N VAL A 268 38.42 24.10 -17.69
CA VAL A 268 38.23 23.30 -16.47
C VAL A 268 37.83 24.17 -15.28
N VAL A 269 38.48 25.33 -15.08
CA VAL A 269 38.11 26.28 -14.02
C VAL A 269 36.66 26.76 -14.21
N ARG A 270 36.27 27.13 -15.42
CA ARG A 270 34.91 27.59 -15.73
C ARG A 270 33.84 26.54 -15.45
N VAL A 271 34.07 25.28 -15.84
CA VAL A 271 33.14 24.18 -15.55
C VAL A 271 33.06 23.93 -14.05
N MET A 272 34.19 23.93 -13.33
CA MET A 272 34.22 23.76 -11.87
C MET A 272 33.51 24.89 -11.11
N ASP A 273 33.67 26.14 -11.54
CA ASP A 273 32.95 27.28 -10.98
C ASP A 273 31.43 27.15 -11.20
N GLN A 274 31.00 26.75 -12.41
CA GLN A 274 29.59 26.51 -12.70
C GLN A 274 29.01 25.34 -11.88
N VAL A 275 29.75 24.25 -11.67
CA VAL A 275 29.33 23.14 -10.77
C VAL A 275 29.18 23.63 -9.33
N ARG A 276 30.09 24.50 -8.86
CA ARG A 276 30.00 25.09 -7.51
C ARG A 276 28.81 26.04 -7.38
N GLU A 277 28.53 26.89 -8.36
CA GLU A 277 27.40 27.82 -8.34
C GLU A 277 26.06 27.07 -8.38
N ASN A 278 25.89 26.10 -9.29
CA ASN A 278 24.66 25.32 -9.39
C ASN A 278 24.45 24.44 -8.15
N SER A 279 25.51 23.88 -7.55
CA SER A 279 25.36 23.08 -6.32
C SER A 279 24.96 23.94 -5.11
N LEU A 280 25.50 25.15 -4.95
CA LEU A 280 25.04 26.11 -3.95
C LEU A 280 23.58 26.53 -4.15
N GLU A 281 23.15 26.72 -5.40
CA GLU A 281 21.75 27.05 -5.69
C GLU A 281 20.80 25.89 -5.40
N ILE A 282 21.15 24.65 -5.77
CA ILE A 282 20.42 23.42 -5.39
C ILE A 282 20.27 23.33 -3.87
N ASP A 283 21.32 23.66 -3.11
CA ASP A 283 21.32 23.61 -1.64
C ASP A 283 20.35 24.65 -1.03
N ILE A 284 20.30 25.86 -1.61
CA ILE A 284 19.35 26.92 -1.23
C ILE A 284 17.91 26.54 -1.60
N GLN A 285 17.68 26.05 -2.82
CA GLN A 285 16.37 25.62 -3.30
C GLN A 285 15.83 24.45 -2.46
N SER A 286 16.68 23.48 -2.13
CA SER A 286 16.31 22.31 -1.33
C SER A 286 15.96 22.67 0.13
N LYS A 287 16.67 23.65 0.72
CA LYS A 287 16.30 24.21 2.05
C LYS A 287 14.92 24.89 2.01
N LYS A 288 14.64 25.71 0.98
CA LYS A 288 13.33 26.36 0.80
C LYS A 288 12.21 25.36 0.49
N LEU A 289 12.47 24.33 -0.33
CA LEU A 289 11.53 23.25 -0.60
C LEU A 289 11.16 22.53 0.70
N LYS A 290 12.13 22.15 1.53
CA LYS A 290 11.85 21.56 2.87
C LYS A 290 10.98 22.47 3.75
N GLU A 291 11.17 23.79 3.70
CA GLU A 291 10.35 24.76 4.43
C GLU A 291 8.91 24.86 3.86
N ILE A 292 8.76 24.90 2.54
CA ILE A 292 7.46 24.97 1.84
C ILE A 292 6.68 23.67 2.01
N THR A 293 7.31 22.51 1.79
CA THR A 293 6.77 21.19 2.09
C THR A 293 6.32 21.12 3.55
N GLY A 294 7.16 21.56 4.50
CA GLY A 294 6.79 21.63 5.92
C GLY A 294 5.62 22.57 6.23
N LYS A 295 5.34 23.59 5.41
CA LYS A 295 4.18 24.49 5.53
C LYS A 295 2.92 23.92 4.87
N LEU A 296 3.06 23.28 3.70
CA LEU A 296 1.97 22.59 2.99
C LEU A 296 1.47 21.36 3.74
N ILE A 297 2.38 20.64 4.40
CA ILE A 297 2.09 19.61 5.39
C ILE A 297 1.22 20.24 6.49
N LYS A 298 1.72 21.25 7.22
CA LYS A 298 0.96 21.93 8.30
C LYS A 298 -0.40 22.49 7.88
N ALA A 299 -0.59 22.85 6.61
CA ALA A 299 -1.86 23.36 6.09
C ALA A 299 -2.97 22.29 5.97
N GLY A 300 -2.68 21.02 6.22
CA GLY A 300 -3.67 19.92 6.11
C GLY A 300 -4.09 19.62 4.67
N THR A 301 -3.33 20.10 3.68
CA THR A 301 -3.56 19.76 2.27
C THR A 301 -3.32 18.28 2.07
N GLN A 302 -4.37 17.49 1.83
CA GLN A 302 -4.22 16.07 1.45
C GLN A 302 -3.47 15.90 0.11
N ASP A 303 -3.34 16.99 -0.65
CA ASP A 303 -2.56 17.14 -1.89
C ASP A 303 -1.10 17.56 -1.63
N ILE A 304 -0.50 17.13 -0.51
CA ILE A 304 0.96 17.13 -0.36
C ILE A 304 1.46 16.08 -1.36
N GLY A 305 2.23 16.52 -2.36
CA GLY A 305 2.70 15.69 -3.48
C GLY A 305 3.15 14.31 -3.02
N SER A 306 2.60 13.27 -3.68
CA SER A 306 2.53 11.87 -3.24
C SER A 306 3.66 11.42 -2.32
N VAL A 307 3.33 10.70 -1.24
CA VAL A 307 4.34 10.00 -0.41
C VAL A 307 5.09 8.92 -1.22
N ARG A 308 4.55 8.54 -2.38
CA ARG A 308 5.15 7.65 -3.37
C ARG A 308 6.32 8.32 -4.06
N ASP A 309 7.35 7.54 -4.38
CA ASP A 309 8.42 7.95 -5.29
C ASP A 309 9.20 9.21 -4.80
N ARG A 310 9.33 9.35 -3.47
CA ARG A 310 9.99 10.45 -2.75
C ARG A 310 11.44 10.12 -2.39
N ASP A 311 12.34 10.19 -3.37
CA ASP A 311 13.79 9.96 -3.17
C ASP A 311 14.52 11.10 -2.42
N ASP A 312 13.84 12.20 -2.06
CA ASP A 312 14.42 13.36 -1.35
C ASP A 312 14.29 13.31 0.18
N LEU A 313 13.72 12.22 0.71
CA LEU A 313 13.56 12.00 2.15
C LEU A 313 14.88 11.60 2.80
N ILE A 314 15.11 12.10 4.02
CA ILE A 314 16.25 11.72 4.86
C ILE A 314 15.67 11.13 6.13
N PHE A 315 15.79 9.81 6.31
CA PHE A 315 15.36 9.12 7.52
C PHE A 315 16.39 9.34 8.63
N ASP A 316 16.06 10.22 9.59
CA ASP A 316 16.85 10.38 10.81
C ASP A 316 16.67 9.18 11.77
N GLU A 317 17.55 9.05 12.76
CA GLU A 317 17.54 7.95 13.74
C GLU A 317 16.19 7.81 14.47
N GLU A 318 15.51 8.94 14.77
CA GLU A 318 14.17 8.92 15.36
C GLU A 318 13.13 8.35 14.38
N THR A 319 13.22 8.67 13.10
CA THR A 319 12.35 8.13 12.03
C THR A 319 12.58 6.65 11.83
N ILE A 320 13.83 6.20 11.71
CA ILE A 320 14.19 4.78 11.58
C ILE A 320 13.63 3.98 12.76
N ARG A 321 13.77 4.49 13.99
CA ARG A 321 13.18 3.87 15.19
C ARG A 321 11.66 3.81 15.14
N LEU A 322 10.98 4.87 14.66
CA LEU A 322 9.51 4.87 14.50
C LEU A 322 9.05 3.86 13.46
N ILE A 323 9.76 3.75 12.32
CA ILE A 323 9.49 2.76 11.27
C ILE A 323 9.69 1.34 11.80
N LYS A 324 10.82 1.04 12.46
CA LYS A 324 11.09 -0.28 13.06
C LYS A 324 10.01 -0.68 14.08
N ASN A 325 9.56 0.27 14.92
CA ASN A 325 8.44 0.04 15.83
C ASN A 325 7.13 -0.26 15.08
N ASN A 326 6.81 0.48 14.02
CA ASN A 326 5.61 0.23 13.19
C ASN A 326 5.65 -1.18 12.57
N ILE A 327 6.76 -1.56 11.95
CA ILE A 327 6.95 -2.89 11.33
C ILE A 327 6.78 -4.02 12.36
N ALA A 328 7.34 -3.84 13.56
CA ALA A 328 7.22 -4.81 14.64
C ALA A 328 5.77 -4.93 15.14
N ASN A 329 5.09 -3.80 15.38
CA ASN A 329 3.74 -3.80 15.93
C ASN A 329 2.69 -4.28 14.92
N THR A 330 2.68 -3.72 13.71
CA THR A 330 1.81 -4.17 12.61
C THR A 330 2.07 -5.63 12.25
N GLY A 331 3.34 -6.03 12.15
CA GLY A 331 3.73 -7.42 11.86
C GLY A 331 3.27 -8.41 12.93
N ASN A 332 3.46 -8.10 14.22
CA ASN A 332 3.01 -8.95 15.33
C ASN A 332 1.48 -9.05 15.39
N TYR A 333 0.78 -7.93 15.18
CA TYR A 333 -0.68 -7.90 15.20
C TYR A 333 -1.27 -8.73 14.04
N ALA A 334 -0.77 -8.50 12.82
CA ALA A 334 -1.20 -9.22 11.62
C ALA A 334 -0.85 -10.71 11.66
N VAL A 335 0.30 -11.11 12.22
CA VAL A 335 0.62 -12.55 12.46
C VAL A 335 -0.34 -13.17 13.48
N ALA A 336 -0.65 -12.47 14.58
CA ALA A 336 -1.61 -12.96 15.56
C ALA A 336 -3.03 -13.07 14.99
N GLY A 337 -3.42 -12.14 14.11
CA GLY A 337 -4.66 -12.17 13.35
C GLY A 337 -4.71 -13.32 12.35
N ALA A 338 -3.68 -13.49 11.51
CA ALA A 338 -3.55 -14.61 10.57
C ALA A 338 -3.65 -15.98 11.28
N ARG A 339 -3.01 -16.15 12.45
CA ARG A 339 -3.14 -17.39 13.27
C ARG A 339 -4.56 -17.66 13.76
N LYS A 340 -5.39 -16.63 13.91
CA LYS A 340 -6.80 -16.71 14.35
C LYS A 340 -7.82 -16.68 13.20
N SER A 341 -7.39 -16.30 11.99
CA SER A 341 -8.23 -16.20 10.81
C SER A 341 -8.92 -17.54 10.51
N PRO A 342 -10.24 -17.57 10.22
CA PRO A 342 -10.92 -18.79 9.78
C PRO A 342 -10.47 -19.21 8.36
N PHE A 343 -9.79 -18.33 7.62
CA PHE A 343 -9.29 -18.54 6.26
C PHE A 343 -7.78 -18.84 6.21
N LYS A 344 -7.18 -19.26 7.32
CA LYS A 344 -5.74 -19.51 7.38
C LYS A 344 -5.35 -20.80 6.65
N ILE A 345 -4.42 -20.68 5.69
CA ILE A 345 -3.54 -21.78 5.27
C ILE A 345 -2.33 -21.87 6.24
N PRO A 346 -1.63 -23.01 6.36
CA PRO A 346 -0.52 -23.18 7.31
C PRO A 346 0.57 -22.11 7.21
N GLU A 347 0.80 -21.59 6.01
CA GLU A 347 1.84 -20.63 5.66
C GLU A 347 1.38 -19.17 5.81
N SER A 348 0.16 -18.90 6.29
CA SER A 348 -0.39 -17.53 6.28
C SER A 348 0.42 -16.52 7.10
N THR A 349 1.23 -17.03 8.05
CA THR A 349 2.13 -16.24 8.90
C THR A 349 3.56 -16.15 8.37
N SER A 350 3.87 -16.77 7.22
CA SER A 350 5.13 -16.51 6.52
C SER A 350 5.09 -15.10 5.93
N ARG A 351 6.16 -14.34 6.12
CA ARG A 351 6.35 -13.00 5.54
C ARG A 351 7.18 -13.04 4.26
N ILE A 352 7.93 -14.11 4.04
CA ILE A 352 8.45 -14.47 2.71
C ILE A 352 7.30 -15.10 1.93
N LEU A 353 7.18 -14.71 0.67
CA LEU A 353 6.21 -15.21 -0.30
C LEU A 353 6.67 -16.57 -0.84
N LEU A 354 5.76 -17.55 -0.91
CA LEU A 354 6.05 -18.93 -1.29
C LEU A 354 5.03 -19.41 -2.33
N ASP A 355 5.44 -20.25 -3.27
CA ASP A 355 4.62 -20.70 -4.40
C ASP A 355 3.37 -21.47 -3.95
N VAL A 356 3.45 -22.16 -2.81
CA VAL A 356 2.30 -22.79 -2.13
C VAL A 356 1.16 -21.82 -1.84
N HIS A 357 1.43 -20.52 -1.70
CA HIS A 357 0.40 -19.48 -1.56
C HIS A 357 -0.43 -19.33 -2.84
N SER A 358 0.20 -19.42 -4.02
CA SER A 358 -0.39 -19.17 -5.35
C SER A 358 -0.80 -20.43 -6.14
N LYS A 359 -0.27 -21.62 -5.82
CA LYS A 359 -0.47 -22.90 -6.55
C LYS A 359 -1.92 -23.31 -6.88
N HIS A 360 -2.91 -22.74 -6.20
CA HIS A 360 -4.33 -23.07 -6.38
C HIS A 360 -5.12 -22.00 -7.17
N CYS A 361 -4.48 -20.91 -7.58
CA CYS A 361 -5.09 -19.82 -8.33
C CYS A 361 -4.50 -19.75 -9.76
N PRO A 362 -5.31 -19.73 -10.84
CA PRO A 362 -4.80 -19.62 -12.21
C PRO A 362 -4.15 -18.27 -12.52
N GLU A 363 -4.72 -17.18 -12.00
CA GLU A 363 -4.22 -15.81 -12.21
C GLU A 363 -3.86 -15.16 -10.85
N PRO A 364 -2.86 -15.68 -10.13
CA PRO A 364 -2.62 -15.29 -8.74
C PRO A 364 -2.33 -13.79 -8.61
N LEU A 365 -1.64 -13.19 -9.59
CA LEU A 365 -1.29 -11.75 -9.58
C LEU A 365 -2.52 -10.85 -9.49
N SER A 366 -3.57 -11.09 -10.28
CA SER A 366 -4.83 -10.32 -10.27
C SER A 366 -5.75 -10.72 -9.12
N ASP A 367 -5.88 -12.03 -8.87
CA ASP A 367 -6.91 -12.55 -7.95
C ASP A 367 -6.51 -12.55 -6.48
N CYS A 368 -5.20 -12.60 -6.17
CA CYS A 368 -4.70 -12.83 -4.80
C CYS A 368 -3.73 -11.75 -4.28
N TYR A 369 -2.93 -11.08 -5.12
CA TYR A 369 -1.99 -10.05 -4.64
C TYR A 369 -2.65 -8.68 -4.51
N ALA A 370 -2.65 -8.12 -3.30
CA ALA A 370 -2.84 -6.68 -3.09
C ALA A 370 -1.62 -5.89 -3.60
N THR A 371 -1.50 -5.75 -4.92
CA THR A 371 -0.74 -4.64 -5.50
C THR A 371 -1.53 -3.35 -5.32
N LEU A 372 -0.88 -2.20 -5.49
CA LEU A 372 -1.56 -0.91 -5.37
C LEU A 372 -2.69 -0.75 -6.41
N GLN A 373 -2.43 -1.22 -7.64
CA GLN A 373 -3.36 -1.24 -8.76
C GLN A 373 -4.57 -2.13 -8.45
N ASN A 374 -4.33 -3.38 -8.01
CA ASN A 374 -5.39 -4.34 -7.72
C ASN A 374 -6.25 -3.91 -6.53
N ALA A 375 -5.63 -3.37 -5.47
CA ALA A 375 -6.34 -2.83 -4.32
C ALA A 375 -7.24 -1.64 -4.73
N THR A 376 -6.71 -0.73 -5.56
CA THR A 376 -7.48 0.40 -6.10
C THR A 376 -8.67 -0.07 -6.93
N ALA A 377 -8.46 -0.95 -7.91
CA ALA A 377 -9.52 -1.48 -8.76
C ALA A 377 -10.59 -2.25 -7.97
N ALA A 378 -10.20 -3.01 -6.95
CA ALA A 378 -11.13 -3.70 -6.06
C ALA A 378 -11.98 -2.71 -5.24
N PHE A 379 -11.39 -1.63 -4.70
CA PHE A 379 -12.14 -0.57 -4.04
C PHE A 379 -13.08 0.15 -5.02
N GLU A 380 -12.67 0.49 -6.24
CA GLU A 380 -13.56 1.08 -7.26
C GLU A 380 -14.76 0.20 -7.55
N LYS A 381 -14.53 -1.10 -7.76
CA LYS A 381 -15.57 -2.09 -8.02
C LYS A 381 -16.55 -2.19 -6.85
N ILE A 382 -16.06 -2.27 -5.62
CA ILE A 382 -16.93 -2.34 -4.42
C ILE A 382 -17.69 -1.03 -4.20
N LEU A 383 -17.06 0.13 -4.43
CA LEU A 383 -17.69 1.45 -4.24
C LEU A 383 -18.63 1.83 -5.38
N SER A 384 -18.53 1.21 -6.55
CA SER A 384 -19.57 1.27 -7.59
C SER A 384 -20.86 0.55 -7.17
N ILE A 385 -20.75 -0.39 -6.22
CA ILE A 385 -21.87 -1.19 -5.70
C ILE A 385 -22.40 -0.56 -4.40
N HIS A 386 -21.56 -0.35 -3.39
CA HIS A 386 -21.94 0.30 -2.12
C HIS A 386 -21.50 1.77 -2.14
N VAL A 387 -22.39 2.64 -2.62
CA VAL A 387 -22.01 4.00 -3.07
C VAL A 387 -21.93 5.08 -1.97
N ASN A 388 -22.37 4.76 -0.75
CA ASN A 388 -22.37 5.64 0.42
C ASN A 388 -21.53 5.10 1.61
N LEU A 389 -20.66 4.11 1.37
CA LEU A 389 -19.84 3.49 2.42
C LEU A 389 -18.87 4.47 3.10
N PHE A 390 -18.21 5.30 2.28
CA PHE A 390 -17.27 6.33 2.72
C PHE A 390 -17.85 7.71 2.44
N GLU A 391 -17.47 8.69 3.26
CA GLU A 391 -17.71 10.10 2.99
C GLU A 391 -17.04 10.51 1.68
N LYS A 392 -17.54 11.58 1.05
CA LYS A 392 -17.00 12.11 -0.20
C LYS A 392 -16.49 13.53 -0.03
N ASP A 393 -15.39 13.84 -0.70
CA ASP A 393 -14.82 15.18 -0.74
C ASP A 393 -15.65 16.14 -1.63
N GLU A 394 -15.22 17.40 -1.74
CA GLU A 394 -15.88 18.41 -2.58
C GLU A 394 -15.85 18.08 -4.08
N ALA A 395 -14.97 17.17 -4.52
CA ALA A 395 -14.89 16.66 -5.89
C ALA A 395 -15.73 15.39 -6.11
N GLY A 396 -16.36 14.84 -5.06
CA GLY A 396 -17.14 13.60 -5.10
C GLY A 396 -16.31 12.31 -4.99
N SER A 397 -15.01 12.40 -4.71
CA SER A 397 -14.12 11.25 -4.50
C SER A 397 -14.28 10.68 -3.08
N PRO A 398 -14.16 9.35 -2.89
CA PRO A 398 -14.29 8.74 -1.57
C PRO A 398 -13.10 9.08 -0.66
N ILE A 399 -13.40 9.47 0.58
CA ILE A 399 -12.40 9.69 1.64
C ILE A 399 -12.12 8.34 2.31
N LEU A 400 -11.19 7.57 1.72
CA LEU A 400 -10.83 6.23 2.18
C LEU A 400 -9.86 6.29 3.38
N PRO A 401 -10.13 5.57 4.50
CA PRO A 401 -9.15 5.40 5.58
C PRO A 401 -7.83 4.78 5.06
N PRO A 402 -6.67 5.08 5.68
CA PRO A 402 -5.39 4.49 5.31
C PRO A 402 -5.43 2.96 5.11
N VAL A 403 -4.96 2.47 3.97
CA VAL A 403 -4.83 1.05 3.67
C VAL A 403 -3.35 0.68 3.61
N LEU A 404 -2.92 -0.20 4.51
CA LEU A 404 -1.55 -0.70 4.56
C LEU A 404 -1.47 -2.03 3.81
N ILE A 405 -0.65 -2.07 2.77
CA ILE A 405 -0.29 -3.32 2.07
C ILE A 405 0.90 -3.93 2.83
N GLU A 406 0.71 -5.10 3.42
CA GLU A 406 1.70 -5.85 4.19
C GLU A 406 1.95 -7.24 3.59
N PRO A 407 3.18 -7.80 3.69
CA PRO A 407 3.49 -9.13 3.17
C PRO A 407 3.03 -10.29 4.07
N ILE A 408 1.95 -10.10 4.85
CA ILE A 408 1.29 -11.14 5.66
C ILE A 408 0.03 -11.59 4.92
N ARG A 409 -0.38 -12.86 5.10
CA ARG A 409 -1.40 -13.48 4.24
C ARG A 409 -2.70 -13.77 4.99
N ASN A 410 -3.82 -13.78 4.25
CA ASN A 410 -5.14 -14.22 4.73
C ASN A 410 -5.62 -13.52 6.02
N TYR A 411 -5.16 -12.28 6.16
CA TYR A 411 -5.43 -11.39 7.27
C TYR A 411 -5.93 -10.07 6.72
N VAL A 412 -7.14 -9.71 7.13
CA VAL A 412 -7.77 -8.43 6.85
C VAL A 412 -8.43 -7.98 8.14
N GLU A 413 -8.10 -6.78 8.58
CA GLU A 413 -8.72 -6.17 9.76
C GLU A 413 -8.77 -4.65 9.63
N TRP A 414 -9.73 -4.05 10.32
CA TRP A 414 -9.81 -2.62 10.55
C TRP A 414 -9.29 -2.32 11.96
N THR A 415 -8.16 -1.62 12.07
CA THR A 415 -7.45 -1.33 13.33
C THR A 415 -7.39 0.18 13.58
N GLY A 416 -8.12 0.65 14.58
CA GLY A 416 -8.19 2.07 14.93
C GLY A 416 -8.83 2.90 13.83
N GLU A 417 -8.02 3.35 12.87
CA GLU A 417 -8.42 4.21 11.74
C GLU A 417 -7.85 3.70 10.40
N ARG A 418 -7.26 2.50 10.34
CA ARG A 418 -6.60 1.94 9.15
C ARG A 418 -7.07 0.52 8.82
N PHE A 419 -6.88 0.12 7.56
CA PHE A 419 -6.98 -1.27 7.12
C PHE A 419 -5.60 -1.88 6.93
N VAL A 420 -5.47 -3.18 7.18
CA VAL A 420 -4.31 -3.97 6.75
C VAL A 420 -4.79 -5.03 5.77
N VAL A 421 -4.14 -5.11 4.61
CA VAL A 421 -4.39 -6.08 3.55
C VAL A 421 -3.05 -6.61 3.05
N GLY A 422 -3.02 -7.83 2.51
CA GLY A 422 -1.81 -8.41 1.93
C GLY A 422 -2.16 -9.32 0.77
N PHE A 423 -1.47 -10.45 0.66
CA PHE A 423 -1.87 -11.48 -0.30
C PHE A 423 -2.97 -12.38 0.30
N VAL A 424 -3.96 -12.73 -0.51
CA VAL A 424 -5.19 -13.41 -0.08
C VAL A 424 -5.46 -14.62 -0.97
N SER A 425 -5.30 -15.82 -0.42
CA SER A 425 -5.65 -17.11 -1.06
C SER A 425 -6.70 -17.92 -0.29
N GLY A 426 -6.97 -17.58 0.98
CA GLY A 426 -7.89 -18.31 1.84
C GLY A 426 -9.33 -17.83 1.78
N GLU A 427 -9.58 -16.60 1.32
CA GLU A 427 -10.94 -16.10 1.10
C GLU A 427 -11.45 -16.65 -0.24
N VAL A 428 -12.62 -17.28 -0.23
CA VAL A 428 -13.15 -18.00 -1.40
C VAL A 428 -13.74 -17.02 -2.42
N PRO A 429 -13.31 -17.04 -3.70
CA PRO A 429 -13.87 -16.18 -4.74
C PRO A 429 -15.34 -16.53 -5.03
N ARG A 430 -16.13 -15.54 -5.47
CA ARG A 430 -17.57 -15.70 -5.74
C ARG A 430 -17.91 -15.32 -7.16
N GLN A 431 -18.46 -16.26 -7.94
CA GLN A 431 -18.82 -16.04 -9.34
C GLN A 431 -20.29 -15.65 -9.49
N GLY A 432 -20.57 -14.55 -10.20
CA GLY A 432 -21.91 -13.98 -10.38
C GLY A 432 -22.23 -13.66 -11.84
N VAL A 433 -23.51 -13.41 -12.13
CA VAL A 433 -23.99 -13.14 -13.51
C VAL A 433 -23.65 -11.71 -13.97
N GLN A 434 -23.62 -10.75 -13.03
CA GLN A 434 -23.28 -9.34 -13.28
C GLN A 434 -21.90 -8.98 -12.73
N VAL A 435 -21.57 -9.50 -11.55
CA VAL A 435 -20.33 -9.21 -10.83
C VAL A 435 -19.82 -10.47 -10.17
N SER A 436 -18.62 -10.90 -10.57
CA SER A 436 -17.81 -11.86 -9.83
C SER A 436 -16.78 -11.15 -8.97
N PHE A 437 -16.39 -11.75 -7.84
CA PHE A 437 -15.34 -11.27 -6.95
C PHE A 437 -14.20 -12.28 -6.82
N SER A 438 -12.96 -11.84 -7.01
CA SER A 438 -11.75 -12.61 -6.70
C SER A 438 -11.52 -12.75 -5.17
N SER A 439 -10.53 -13.54 -4.77
CA SER A 439 -10.16 -13.69 -3.35
C SER A 439 -9.76 -12.35 -2.71
N LEU A 440 -8.97 -11.55 -3.41
CA LEU A 440 -8.60 -10.19 -2.99
C LEU A 440 -9.83 -9.29 -2.86
N GLU A 441 -10.71 -9.28 -3.86
CA GLU A 441 -11.91 -8.43 -3.86
C GLU A 441 -12.88 -8.83 -2.73
N MET A 442 -13.05 -10.13 -2.48
CA MET A 442 -13.83 -10.61 -1.32
C MET A 442 -13.20 -10.17 0.01
N SER A 443 -11.87 -10.13 0.10
CA SER A 443 -11.16 -9.61 1.28
C SER A 443 -11.30 -8.09 1.45
N ILE A 444 -11.27 -7.32 0.37
CA ILE A 444 -11.52 -5.86 0.45
C ILE A 444 -12.99 -5.59 0.76
N LEU A 445 -13.92 -6.42 0.27
CA LEU A 445 -15.33 -6.37 0.66
C LEU A 445 -15.52 -6.70 2.15
N ARG A 446 -14.72 -7.63 2.71
CA ARG A 446 -14.67 -7.91 4.16
C ARG A 446 -14.20 -6.69 4.95
N ALA A 447 -13.13 -6.01 4.52
CA ALA A 447 -12.68 -4.75 5.12
C ALA A 447 -13.78 -3.68 5.09
N CYS A 448 -14.44 -3.50 3.95
CA CYS A 448 -15.58 -2.59 3.80
C CYS A 448 -16.72 -2.93 4.79
N GLY A 449 -17.03 -4.22 4.97
CA GLY A 449 -18.00 -4.67 5.97
C GLY A 449 -17.56 -4.37 7.41
N MET A 450 -16.29 -4.61 7.77
CA MET A 450 -15.76 -4.27 9.09
C MET A 450 -15.87 -2.77 9.40
N TYR A 451 -15.69 -1.91 8.39
CA TYR A 451 -15.86 -0.47 8.51
C TYR A 451 -17.33 -0.03 8.58
N ALA A 452 -18.23 -0.66 7.83
CA ALA A 452 -19.67 -0.40 7.94
C ALA A 452 -20.21 -0.73 9.34
N PHE A 453 -19.75 -1.84 9.93
CA PHE A 453 -20.14 -2.28 11.28
C PHE A 453 -19.15 -1.83 12.38
N ARG A 454 -18.41 -0.73 12.16
CA ARG A 454 -17.36 -0.23 13.08
C ARG A 454 -17.89 0.37 14.38
N ASP A 455 -19.13 0.84 14.38
CA ASP A 455 -19.72 1.57 15.51
C ASP A 455 -19.98 0.67 16.72
N LYS A 456 -20.14 1.32 17.88
CA LYS A 456 -20.49 0.66 19.13
C LYS A 456 -22.01 0.44 19.20
N ILE A 457 -22.41 -0.64 19.85
CA ILE A 457 -23.83 -0.91 20.17
C ILE A 457 -24.29 -0.06 21.35
N PHE A 458 -23.41 0.16 22.33
CA PHE A 458 -23.71 0.86 23.59
C PHE A 458 -22.78 2.05 23.83
N ASP A 459 -23.31 3.08 24.51
CA ASP A 459 -22.53 4.19 25.05
C ASP A 459 -21.70 3.78 26.28
N TYR A 460 -20.92 4.71 26.84
CA TYR A 460 -20.11 4.46 28.04
C TYR A 460 -20.92 4.28 29.34
N ARG A 461 -22.24 4.48 29.29
CA ARG A 461 -23.18 4.31 30.41
C ARG A 461 -24.00 3.01 30.27
N GLY A 462 -23.84 2.27 29.17
CA GLY A 462 -24.60 1.05 28.86
C GLY A 462 -25.94 1.30 28.16
N ASN A 463 -26.26 2.54 27.74
CA ASN A 463 -27.42 2.80 26.91
C ASN A 463 -27.14 2.36 25.47
N ARG A 464 -28.14 1.76 24.80
CA ARG A 464 -28.04 1.47 23.36
C ARG A 464 -27.93 2.78 22.58
N LEU A 465 -27.05 2.81 21.58
CA LEU A 465 -26.98 3.89 20.62
C LEU A 465 -28.06 3.69 19.56
N GLU A 466 -28.89 4.69 19.32
CA GLU A 466 -29.89 4.69 18.26
C GLU A 466 -29.33 5.35 17.00
N GLY A 467 -29.80 4.92 15.82
CA GLY A 467 -29.46 5.58 14.56
C GLY A 467 -28.08 5.22 13.98
N ASN A 468 -27.45 4.12 14.46
CA ASN A 468 -26.25 3.56 13.84
C ASN A 468 -26.49 2.12 13.37
N LEU A 469 -25.76 1.70 12.33
CA LEU A 469 -25.97 0.41 11.65
C LEU A 469 -25.75 -0.78 12.60
N MET A 470 -24.64 -0.83 13.34
CA MET A 470 -24.32 -1.99 14.19
C MET A 470 -25.35 -2.18 15.32
N ALA A 471 -25.79 -1.10 15.96
CA ALA A 471 -26.76 -1.17 17.04
C ALA A 471 -28.17 -1.53 16.55
N ASP A 472 -28.64 -0.95 15.44
CA ASP A 472 -29.93 -1.33 14.83
C ASP A 472 -29.90 -2.80 14.36
N TYR A 473 -28.74 -3.27 13.87
CA TYR A 473 -28.56 -4.64 13.41
C TYR A 473 -28.65 -5.66 14.54
N SER A 474 -27.95 -5.41 15.64
CA SER A 474 -27.62 -6.42 16.65
C SER A 474 -28.71 -6.75 17.69
N ALA A 475 -29.88 -6.11 17.65
CA ALA A 475 -30.91 -6.37 18.66
C ALA A 475 -32.34 -6.01 18.25
N ARG A 476 -33.24 -6.98 18.38
CA ARG A 476 -34.66 -6.77 18.66
C ARG A 476 -34.88 -7.01 20.16
N LEU A 477 -35.39 -6.02 20.90
CA LEU A 477 -35.81 -6.24 22.28
C LEU A 477 -37.23 -6.81 22.26
N GLU A 478 -37.39 -8.11 22.48
CA GLU A 478 -38.69 -8.74 22.63
C GLU A 478 -39.08 -8.84 24.10
N SER A 479 -40.33 -8.48 24.41
CA SER A 479 -40.93 -8.69 25.72
C SER A 479 -41.40 -10.15 25.84
N GLN A 480 -40.56 -11.05 26.35
CA GLN A 480 -40.99 -12.41 26.70
C GLN A 480 -41.65 -12.45 28.08
N THR A 481 -42.86 -13.01 28.14
CA THR A 481 -43.56 -13.24 29.42
C THR A 481 -43.05 -14.52 30.07
N ALA A 482 -42.09 -14.41 30.99
CA ALA A 482 -41.52 -15.54 31.70
C ALA A 482 -42.23 -15.77 33.05
N VAL A 483 -42.50 -17.04 33.38
CA VAL A 483 -42.99 -17.42 34.72
C VAL A 483 -41.78 -17.61 35.63
N LYS A 484 -41.59 -16.72 36.61
CA LYS A 484 -40.54 -16.84 37.62
C LYS A 484 -41.12 -17.24 38.98
N TRP A 485 -40.44 -18.16 39.66
CA TRP A 485 -40.71 -18.53 41.04
C TRP A 485 -40.23 -17.40 41.96
N VAL A 486 -41.08 -16.89 42.85
CA VAL A 486 -40.72 -15.83 43.81
C VAL A 486 -41.24 -16.18 45.21
N GLY A 487 -40.35 -16.05 46.20
CA GLY A 487 -40.62 -16.36 47.61
C GLY A 487 -40.48 -17.85 47.98
N GLU A 488 -40.30 -18.12 49.27
CA GLU A 488 -40.17 -19.48 49.81
C GLU A 488 -41.42 -20.35 49.53
N GLU A 489 -42.59 -19.72 49.45
CA GLU A 489 -43.88 -20.36 49.14
C GLU A 489 -44.09 -20.67 47.64
N LYS A 490 -43.10 -20.42 46.77
CA LYS A 490 -43.14 -20.82 45.34
C LYS A 490 -44.41 -20.37 44.58
N LYS A 491 -44.87 -19.13 44.78
CA LYS A 491 -46.05 -18.59 44.07
C LYS A 491 -45.68 -18.19 42.64
N TYR A 492 -46.54 -18.56 41.68
CA TYR A 492 -46.37 -18.20 40.27
C TYR A 492 -46.56 -16.69 40.07
N LYS A 493 -45.57 -16.03 39.45
CA LYS A 493 -45.73 -14.65 38.98
C LYS A 493 -45.30 -14.56 37.52
N LEU A 494 -46.21 -14.06 36.68
CA LEU A 494 -45.87 -13.65 35.32
C LEU A 494 -44.98 -12.41 35.41
N VAL A 495 -43.80 -12.48 34.82
CA VAL A 495 -42.84 -11.39 34.75
C VAL A 495 -42.48 -11.19 33.28
N THR A 496 -42.87 -10.05 32.73
CA THR A 496 -42.38 -9.62 31.42
C THR A 496 -40.89 -9.32 31.55
N VAL A 497 -40.07 -10.10 30.87
CA VAL A 497 -38.62 -9.90 30.77
C VAL A 497 -38.34 -9.42 29.36
N LEU A 498 -37.68 -8.27 29.23
CA LEU A 498 -37.11 -7.85 27.95
C LEU A 498 -35.90 -8.75 27.68
N GLN A 499 -35.93 -9.45 26.55
CA GLN A 499 -34.83 -10.29 26.08
C GLN A 499 -34.32 -9.72 24.75
N GLU A 500 -33.01 -9.68 24.60
CA GLU A 500 -32.38 -9.43 23.30
C GLU A 500 -32.57 -10.67 22.42
N VAL A 501 -33.23 -10.48 21.30
CA VAL A 501 -33.38 -11.42 20.19
C VAL A 501 -32.50 -10.92 19.04
N ASP A 502 -31.88 -11.84 18.29
CA ASP A 502 -30.88 -11.57 17.25
C ASP A 502 -29.58 -10.90 17.74
N SER A 503 -28.99 -11.34 18.85
CA SER A 503 -27.68 -10.85 19.34
C SER A 503 -26.52 -11.27 18.41
N ALA A 504 -26.38 -10.60 17.26
CA ALA A 504 -25.39 -10.92 16.24
C ALA A 504 -24.01 -10.36 16.58
N GLY A 505 -22.97 -11.19 16.43
CA GLY A 505 -21.58 -10.75 16.60
C GLY A 505 -21.09 -9.92 15.40
N ARG A 506 -20.09 -9.04 15.57
CA ARG A 506 -19.53 -8.27 14.44
C ARG A 506 -19.10 -9.16 13.27
N ASN A 507 -18.48 -10.31 13.53
CA ASN A 507 -18.05 -11.23 12.47
C ASN A 507 -19.23 -11.82 11.68
N GLU A 508 -20.37 -12.03 12.33
CA GLU A 508 -21.62 -12.48 11.68
C GLU A 508 -22.17 -11.35 10.80
N ALA A 509 -22.29 -10.13 11.33
CA ALA A 509 -22.73 -8.96 10.58
C ALA A 509 -21.85 -8.67 9.34
N VAL A 510 -20.54 -8.84 9.44
CA VAL A 510 -19.59 -8.70 8.32
C VAL A 510 -19.79 -9.80 7.26
N ASN A 511 -20.05 -11.05 7.66
CA ASN A 511 -20.32 -12.14 6.71
C ASN A 511 -21.69 -11.94 6.03
N ASP A 512 -22.72 -11.59 6.80
CA ASP A 512 -24.07 -11.26 6.31
C ASP A 512 -24.01 -10.10 5.30
N TYR A 513 -23.20 -9.07 5.57
CA TYR A 513 -22.92 -7.98 4.64
C TYR A 513 -22.30 -8.46 3.33
N MET A 514 -21.27 -9.31 3.37
CA MET A 514 -20.61 -9.83 2.17
C MET A 514 -21.56 -10.69 1.32
N GLU A 515 -22.44 -11.48 1.93
CA GLU A 515 -23.49 -12.23 1.22
C GLU A 515 -24.58 -11.31 0.65
N PHE A 516 -25.06 -10.36 1.44
CA PHE A 516 -26.05 -9.37 1.00
C PHE A 516 -25.56 -8.54 -0.20
N VAL A 517 -24.36 -7.95 -0.14
CA VAL A 517 -23.81 -7.13 -1.24
C VAL A 517 -23.61 -7.97 -2.50
N PHE A 518 -23.09 -9.19 -2.38
CA PHE A 518 -22.92 -10.09 -3.53
C PHE A 518 -24.25 -10.47 -4.20
N HIS A 519 -25.30 -10.76 -3.41
CA HIS A 519 -26.64 -11.06 -3.94
C HIS A 519 -27.29 -9.82 -4.57
N ALA A 520 -27.16 -8.66 -3.94
CA ALA A 520 -27.73 -7.40 -4.41
C ALA A 520 -27.08 -6.90 -5.70
N ALA A 521 -25.75 -7.09 -5.85
CA ALA A 521 -25.01 -6.81 -7.08
C ALA A 521 -25.49 -7.67 -8.26
N ASN A 522 -25.73 -8.96 -8.01
CA ASN A 522 -26.09 -9.95 -9.03
C ASN A 522 -27.59 -10.15 -9.26
N HIS A 523 -28.45 -9.34 -8.64
CA HIS A 523 -29.91 -9.48 -8.69
C HIS A 523 -30.42 -10.88 -8.27
N PHE A 524 -29.66 -11.61 -7.44
CA PHE A 524 -30.09 -12.89 -6.90
C PHE A 524 -31.26 -12.72 -5.90
N PRO A 525 -32.01 -13.79 -5.58
CA PRO A 525 -32.94 -13.79 -4.46
C PRO A 525 -32.22 -13.39 -3.16
N ALA A 526 -32.97 -12.84 -2.21
CA ALA A 526 -32.42 -12.49 -0.90
C ALA A 526 -31.69 -13.69 -0.25
N PRO A 527 -30.51 -13.48 0.37
CA PRO A 527 -29.79 -14.49 1.16
C PRO A 527 -30.72 -15.28 2.09
N LEU A 528 -30.60 -16.61 2.08
CA LEU A 528 -31.49 -17.48 2.87
C LEU A 528 -31.12 -17.51 4.37
N GLY A 529 -29.87 -17.23 4.71
CA GLY A 529 -29.38 -17.18 6.10
C GLY A 529 -29.71 -15.87 6.84
N ILE A 530 -30.13 -14.82 6.13
CA ILE A 530 -30.29 -13.48 6.70
C ILE A 530 -31.78 -13.15 6.91
N SER A 531 -32.15 -12.73 8.13
CA SER A 531 -33.52 -12.35 8.45
C SER A 531 -33.97 -11.09 7.69
N LYS A 532 -35.29 -10.93 7.50
CA LYS A 532 -35.83 -9.82 6.70
C LYS A 532 -35.64 -8.47 7.41
N ARG A 533 -35.80 -8.42 8.73
CA ARG A 533 -35.30 -7.34 9.61
C ARG A 533 -33.83 -6.97 9.36
N LYS A 534 -32.90 -7.93 9.40
CA LYS A 534 -31.45 -7.69 9.15
C LYS A 534 -31.24 -7.08 7.75
N LEU A 535 -31.92 -7.59 6.72
CA LEU A 535 -31.88 -7.04 5.36
C LEU A 535 -32.47 -5.62 5.28
N ALA A 536 -33.59 -5.35 5.97
CA ALA A 536 -34.20 -4.02 6.05
C ALA A 536 -33.27 -3.01 6.74
N THR A 537 -32.65 -3.40 7.85
CA THR A 537 -31.64 -2.58 8.54
C THR A 537 -30.43 -2.32 7.65
N MET A 538 -29.92 -3.32 6.92
CA MET A 538 -28.85 -3.07 5.94
C MET A 538 -29.31 -2.09 4.86
N LEU A 539 -30.46 -2.31 4.22
CA LEU A 539 -31.01 -1.42 3.18
C LEU A 539 -31.45 -0.03 3.66
N LYS A 540 -31.56 0.19 4.97
CA LYS A 540 -31.72 1.51 5.59
C LYS A 540 -30.42 2.32 5.52
N TYR A 541 -29.28 1.71 5.84
CA TYR A 541 -27.99 2.42 5.93
C TYR A 541 -27.06 2.24 4.71
N ILE A 542 -27.22 1.16 3.94
CA ILE A 542 -26.36 0.76 2.82
C ILE A 542 -27.11 1.00 1.51
N GLN A 543 -26.61 1.93 0.69
CA GLN A 543 -27.14 2.25 -0.62
C GLN A 543 -26.42 1.41 -1.70
N ILE A 544 -27.19 0.58 -2.41
CA ILE A 544 -26.69 -0.29 -3.48
C ILE A 544 -26.93 0.34 -4.84
N GLY A 545 -25.87 0.82 -5.49
CA GLY A 545 -25.88 1.51 -6.78
C GLY A 545 -26.48 2.92 -6.68
N ASP A 546 -27.79 3.02 -6.53
CA ASP A 546 -28.49 4.28 -6.28
C ASP A 546 -29.67 4.08 -5.33
N LEU A 547 -30.32 5.18 -4.96
CA LEU A 547 -31.46 5.14 -4.03
C LEU A 547 -32.65 4.36 -4.62
N ASN A 548 -32.94 4.47 -5.92
CA ASN A 548 -34.04 3.76 -6.55
C ASN A 548 -33.79 2.24 -6.55
N ARG A 549 -32.56 1.81 -6.88
CA ARG A 549 -32.14 0.39 -6.80
C ARG A 549 -32.20 -0.12 -5.36
N THR A 550 -31.80 0.69 -4.38
CA THR A 550 -31.86 0.36 -2.95
C THR A 550 -33.31 0.17 -2.49
N ILE A 551 -34.23 1.05 -2.89
CA ILE A 551 -35.66 0.90 -2.61
C ILE A 551 -36.24 -0.32 -3.36
N ALA A 552 -35.87 -0.57 -4.61
CA ALA A 552 -36.30 -1.77 -5.34
C ALA A 552 -35.85 -3.08 -4.64
N LEU A 553 -34.64 -3.12 -4.09
CA LEU A 553 -34.16 -4.24 -3.27
C LEU A 553 -34.94 -4.38 -1.96
N LEU A 554 -35.32 -3.26 -1.31
CA LEU A 554 -36.16 -3.27 -0.11
C LEU A 554 -37.57 -3.84 -0.38
N LEU A 555 -38.19 -3.42 -1.48
CA LEU A 555 -39.46 -3.96 -1.95
C LEU A 555 -39.34 -5.47 -2.23
N ARG A 556 -38.35 -5.87 -3.03
CA ARG A 556 -38.13 -7.26 -3.44
C ARG A 556 -37.75 -8.20 -2.29
N TYR A 557 -36.92 -7.75 -1.36
CA TYR A 557 -36.33 -8.64 -0.34
C TYR A 557 -37.13 -8.67 0.97
N VAL A 558 -37.82 -7.60 1.33
CA VAL A 558 -38.44 -7.43 2.67
C VAL A 558 -39.96 -7.28 2.59
N ALA A 559 -40.48 -6.40 1.74
CA ALA A 559 -41.88 -5.95 1.81
C ALA A 559 -42.93 -7.06 1.67
N ASP A 560 -42.61 -8.17 1.00
CA ASP A 560 -43.49 -9.32 0.84
C ASP A 560 -43.72 -10.12 2.13
N LYS A 561 -42.82 -10.03 3.11
CA LYS A 561 -42.88 -10.79 4.37
C LYS A 561 -42.97 -9.90 5.61
N GLU A 562 -42.27 -8.76 5.61
CA GLU A 562 -42.19 -7.84 6.74
C GLU A 562 -42.45 -6.39 6.26
N PRO A 563 -43.70 -6.05 5.88
CA PRO A 563 -44.02 -4.76 5.27
C PRO A 563 -43.80 -3.55 6.20
N GLU A 564 -43.91 -3.73 7.52
CA GLU A 564 -43.63 -2.66 8.49
C GLU A 564 -42.12 -2.35 8.60
N GLU A 565 -41.24 -3.36 8.55
CA GLU A 565 -39.77 -3.14 8.50
C GLU A 565 -39.35 -2.43 7.20
N ALA A 566 -39.99 -2.80 6.07
CA ALA A 566 -39.80 -2.14 4.79
C ALA A 566 -40.30 -0.68 4.81
N LYS A 567 -41.44 -0.43 5.46
CA LYS A 567 -42.03 0.91 5.65
C LYS A 567 -41.15 1.82 6.49
N ASP A 568 -40.60 1.33 7.60
CA ASP A 568 -39.74 2.14 8.47
C ASP A 568 -38.42 2.53 7.78
N SER A 569 -37.81 1.59 7.05
CA SER A 569 -36.61 1.86 6.23
C SER A 569 -36.91 2.82 5.06
N LEU A 570 -38.06 2.66 4.38
CA LEU A 570 -38.50 3.57 3.32
C LEU A 570 -38.79 4.98 3.85
N LEU A 571 -39.44 5.09 5.02
CA LEU A 571 -39.74 6.38 5.65
C LEU A 571 -38.45 7.08 6.09
N TRP A 572 -37.45 6.35 6.58
CA TRP A 572 -36.12 6.92 6.89
C TRP A 572 -35.50 7.61 5.67
N HIS A 573 -35.43 6.91 4.52
CA HIS A 573 -34.96 7.49 3.23
C HIS A 573 -35.80 8.67 2.76
N ALA A 574 -37.08 8.71 3.11
CA ALA A 574 -38.00 9.80 2.80
C ALA A 574 -37.96 10.98 3.78
N GLY A 575 -37.15 10.94 4.85
CA GLY A 575 -37.19 11.95 5.93
C GLY A 575 -38.53 11.97 6.67
N HIS A 576 -39.14 10.79 6.82
CA HIS A 576 -40.47 10.52 7.36
C HIS A 576 -41.66 11.15 6.61
N ASP A 577 -41.46 11.73 5.42
CA ASP A 577 -42.54 12.20 4.54
C ASP A 577 -43.16 11.06 3.70
N ARG A 578 -44.45 10.77 3.94
CA ARG A 578 -45.21 9.76 3.18
C ARG A 578 -45.36 10.09 1.68
N GLN A 579 -45.40 11.37 1.29
CA GLN A 579 -45.50 11.75 -0.13
C GLN A 579 -44.17 11.55 -0.85
N ARG A 580 -43.04 11.82 -0.20
CA ARG A 580 -41.71 11.46 -0.71
C ARG A 580 -41.51 9.94 -0.74
N ALA A 581 -41.96 9.20 0.28
CA ALA A 581 -41.92 7.74 0.29
C ALA A 581 -42.68 7.12 -0.90
N ARG A 582 -43.88 7.63 -1.24
CA ARG A 582 -44.61 7.20 -2.45
C ARG A 582 -43.84 7.47 -3.74
N ARG A 583 -43.25 8.65 -3.88
CA ARG A 583 -42.42 8.99 -5.06
C ARG A 583 -41.20 8.07 -5.19
N LEU A 584 -40.61 7.63 -4.08
CA LEU A 584 -39.53 6.63 -4.08
C LEU A 584 -40.02 5.24 -4.52
N ILE A 585 -41.20 4.79 -4.09
CA ILE A 585 -41.80 3.53 -4.60
C ILE A 585 -42.05 3.64 -6.10
N ALA A 586 -42.71 4.69 -6.58
CA ALA A 586 -43.01 4.90 -8.00
C ALA A 586 -41.73 4.89 -8.85
N SER A 587 -40.74 5.69 -8.46
CA SER A 587 -39.42 5.77 -9.13
C SER A 587 -38.67 4.43 -9.11
N ALA A 588 -38.74 3.65 -8.03
CA ALA A 588 -38.16 2.31 -7.99
C ALA A 588 -38.90 1.32 -8.91
N CYS A 589 -40.24 1.39 -8.98
CA CYS A 589 -41.06 0.55 -9.85
C CYS A 589 -40.86 0.88 -11.34
N GLU A 590 -40.69 2.16 -11.69
CA GLU A 590 -40.41 2.62 -13.05
C GLU A 590 -39.03 2.17 -13.53
N ASN A 591 -37.98 2.40 -12.72
CA ASN A 591 -36.59 2.14 -13.12
C ASN A 591 -36.15 0.68 -12.98
N TYR A 592 -36.81 -0.12 -12.12
CA TYR A 592 -36.41 -1.50 -11.80
C TYR A 592 -37.56 -2.52 -11.89
N GLN A 593 -38.52 -2.30 -12.79
CA GLN A 593 -39.69 -3.16 -12.96
C GLN A 593 -39.34 -4.66 -13.07
N GLU A 594 -38.28 -5.00 -13.79
CA GLU A 594 -37.82 -6.39 -13.99
C GLU A 594 -37.33 -7.09 -12.70
N MET A 595 -36.98 -6.33 -11.65
CA MET A 595 -36.58 -6.87 -10.35
C MET A 595 -37.77 -7.15 -9.42
N LEU A 596 -38.96 -6.65 -9.74
CA LEU A 596 -40.10 -6.56 -8.83
C LEU A 596 -41.22 -7.54 -9.21
N THR A 597 -41.97 -7.98 -8.20
CA THR A 597 -43.05 -8.96 -8.33
C THR A 597 -44.45 -8.34 -8.29
N GLU A 598 -44.58 -7.13 -7.73
CA GLU A 598 -45.83 -6.39 -7.60
C GLU A 598 -45.74 -5.01 -8.27
N THR A 599 -46.90 -4.39 -8.52
CA THR A 599 -47.00 -3.03 -9.08
C THR A 599 -46.82 -1.94 -8.02
N GLU A 600 -46.53 -0.70 -8.44
CA GLU A 600 -46.45 0.48 -7.57
C GLU A 600 -47.68 0.59 -6.64
N ALA A 601 -48.88 0.40 -7.19
CA ALA A 601 -50.14 0.51 -6.44
C ALA A 601 -50.23 -0.56 -5.32
N GLN A 602 -49.80 -1.79 -5.61
CA GLN A 602 -49.77 -2.89 -4.65
C GLN A 602 -48.75 -2.61 -3.54
N TYR A 603 -47.50 -2.28 -3.87
CA TYR A 603 -46.50 -1.93 -2.85
C TYR A 603 -46.90 -0.71 -2.02
N THR A 604 -47.46 0.33 -2.65
CA THR A 604 -47.94 1.53 -1.95
C THR A 604 -49.04 1.19 -0.96
N GLN A 605 -50.02 0.38 -1.35
CA GLN A 605 -51.10 -0.08 -0.47
C GLN A 605 -50.58 -0.96 0.68
N LYS A 606 -49.65 -1.87 0.38
CA LYS A 606 -49.06 -2.85 1.30
C LYS A 606 -48.17 -2.23 2.38
N ILE A 607 -47.39 -1.20 2.02
CA ILE A 607 -46.34 -0.60 2.86
C ILE A 607 -46.83 0.68 3.55
N LEU A 608 -47.53 1.55 2.81
CA LEU A 608 -47.93 2.88 3.31
C LEU A 608 -49.41 2.97 3.69
N GLY A 609 -50.18 1.92 3.39
CA GLY A 609 -51.63 1.88 3.57
C GLY A 609 -52.39 2.68 2.51
N SER A 610 -53.68 2.39 2.38
CA SER A 610 -54.61 3.23 1.62
C SER A 610 -54.75 4.60 2.28
N LEU A 611 -54.49 5.67 1.54
CA LEU A 611 -55.11 6.96 1.86
C LEU A 611 -56.51 6.96 1.22
N LEU A 612 -57.52 6.85 2.07
CA LEU A 612 -58.74 7.63 1.92
C LEU A 612 -58.51 8.96 2.65
#